data_AF-A0A6N8W8T9-F1
#
_entry.id   AF-A0A6N8W8T9-F1
#
_cell.length_a   1.000
_cell.length_b   1.000
_cell.length_c   1.000
_cell.angle_alpha   90.00
_cell.angle_beta   90.00
_cell.angle_gamma   90.00
#
_symmetry.space_group_name_H-M   'P 1'
#
loop_
_entity.id
_entity.type
_entity.pdbx_description
1 polymer ?
#
loop_
_entity_poly.entity_id
_entity_poly.type
_entity_poly.pdbx_seq_one_letter_code
_entity_poly.pdbx_strand_id
1 'polypeptide(L)'
;MLVRFQSHQVLGRLLQLSLAPVEITVNVEVDLLGESPKADVLLLRREGEEWNAAQRARLPDGVRDNAAGHVLLEFKYTESVNENALAQAVAYDYFYRQAQRLPEEHVLTVVLSARTPQKARLAEWGYRERQDGVYRSPLPLLRRVWLLVLNDLPPHPHNAFVKLFASREQEREAAIAALDAPTITESAPLYAYMMGLQRTLDVKGESDMAELLTPDKILEIGEEIRQRVLETATPEEKLAGLDPQERLAGLEPQERLAGLSDAERKLLFRLLREELGNASGDASNNDKEAAKPTN
;
A
#
# COMPACT_ATOMS: atom_id res chain seq x y z
N MET A 1 29.87 10.81 -12.67
CA MET A 1 28.43 11.08 -12.87
C MET A 1 27.74 10.59 -11.61
N LEU A 2 27.33 11.50 -10.70
CA LEU A 2 26.67 11.11 -9.46
C LEU A 2 25.29 10.52 -9.82
N VAL A 3 25.15 9.22 -9.60
CA VAL A 3 23.90 8.49 -9.74
C VAL A 3 22.93 9.03 -8.67
N ARG A 4 21.79 9.58 -9.09
CA ARG A 4 20.77 10.12 -8.18
C ARG A 4 19.79 9.02 -7.79
N PHE A 5 19.57 8.85 -6.49
CA PHE A 5 18.43 8.11 -5.95
C PHE A 5 17.13 8.74 -6.46
N GLN A 6 16.33 7.98 -7.22
CA GLN A 6 15.03 8.44 -7.73
C GLN A 6 13.95 8.23 -6.66
N SER A 7 14.09 8.91 -5.52
CA SER A 7 13.20 8.81 -4.35
C SER A 7 11.72 8.91 -4.74
N HIS A 8 11.46 9.79 -5.69
CA HIS A 8 10.16 10.01 -6.29
C HIS A 8 9.57 8.77 -6.96
N GLN A 9 10.35 8.09 -7.80
CA GLN A 9 9.92 6.88 -8.48
C GLN A 9 9.73 5.72 -7.51
N VAL A 10 10.58 5.64 -6.49
CA VAL A 10 10.48 4.62 -5.44
C VAL A 10 9.20 4.80 -4.62
N LEU A 11 8.92 6.03 -4.15
CA LEU A 11 7.66 6.34 -3.48
C LEU A 11 6.46 6.10 -4.41
N GLY A 12 6.55 6.58 -5.66
CA GLY A 12 5.52 6.42 -6.67
C GLY A 12 5.14 4.97 -6.91
N ARG A 13 6.14 4.08 -7.03
CA ARG A 13 5.89 2.64 -7.20
C ARG A 13 5.25 2.01 -5.96
N LEU A 14 5.68 2.37 -4.75
CA LEU A 14 5.02 1.89 -3.54
C LEU A 14 3.54 2.29 -3.53
N LEU A 15 3.24 3.57 -3.80
CA LEU A 15 1.87 4.07 -3.82
C LEU A 15 1.03 3.45 -4.95
N GLN A 16 1.62 3.17 -6.12
CA GLN A 16 0.95 2.41 -7.17
C GLN A 16 0.50 1.04 -6.67
N LEU A 17 1.39 0.32 -5.99
CA LEU A 17 1.10 -1.02 -5.48
C LEU A 17 0.10 -1.01 -4.34
N SER A 18 0.20 -0.04 -3.41
CA SER A 18 -0.65 0.00 -2.21
C SER A 18 -2.02 0.65 -2.42
N LEU A 19 -2.18 1.48 -3.46
CA LEU A 19 -3.42 2.20 -3.74
C LEU A 19 -4.22 1.61 -4.91
N ALA A 20 -3.61 0.77 -5.76
CA ALA A 20 -4.33 0.08 -6.84
C ALA A 20 -5.53 -0.76 -6.35
N PRO A 21 -5.45 -1.49 -5.21
CA PRO A 21 -6.60 -2.27 -4.71
C PRO A 21 -7.82 -1.45 -4.31
N VAL A 22 -7.66 -0.13 -4.14
CA VAL A 22 -8.73 0.82 -3.80
C VAL A 22 -9.01 1.82 -4.93
N GLU A 23 -8.60 1.48 -6.15
CA GLU A 23 -8.93 2.22 -7.39
C GLU A 23 -8.47 3.68 -7.39
N ILE A 24 -7.27 3.93 -6.85
CA ILE A 24 -6.61 5.24 -6.95
C ILE A 24 -5.48 5.13 -7.96
N THR A 25 -5.55 5.93 -9.02
CA THR A 25 -4.47 6.01 -10.00
C THR A 25 -3.30 6.81 -9.44
N VAL A 26 -2.07 6.32 -9.62
CA VAL A 26 -0.84 7.02 -9.26
C VAL A 26 0.02 7.21 -10.51
N ASN A 27 0.19 8.47 -10.92
CA ASN A 27 1.08 8.84 -12.03
C ASN A 27 2.35 9.45 -11.46
N VAL A 28 3.50 8.90 -11.85
CA VAL A 28 4.82 9.30 -11.34
C VAL A 28 5.41 10.48 -12.11
N GLU A 29 4.94 10.69 -13.32
CA GLU A 29 5.32 11.82 -14.17
C GLU A 29 4.03 12.47 -14.68
N VAL A 30 3.93 13.78 -14.53
CA VAL A 30 2.77 14.55 -14.98
C VAL A 30 3.20 15.54 -16.04
N ASP A 31 2.52 15.52 -17.18
CA ASP A 31 2.68 16.52 -18.23
C ASP A 31 2.04 17.83 -17.76
N LEU A 32 2.88 18.78 -17.35
CA LEU A 32 2.44 20.10 -16.90
C LEU A 32 2.39 21.12 -18.05
N LEU A 33 3.23 20.92 -19.06
CA LEU A 33 3.36 21.76 -20.25
C LEU A 33 3.56 20.79 -21.42
N GLY A 34 2.68 20.86 -22.44
CA GLY A 34 2.48 19.79 -23.44
C GLY A 34 3.73 19.26 -24.18
N GLU A 35 4.86 19.95 -24.14
CA GLU A 35 6.16 19.45 -24.62
C GLU A 35 7.30 19.94 -23.68
N SER A 36 7.70 19.09 -22.71
CA SER A 36 8.93 19.20 -21.86
C SER A 36 8.92 20.20 -20.67
N PRO A 37 9.65 19.95 -19.56
CA PRO A 37 10.06 18.67 -18.97
C PRO A 37 8.96 18.07 -18.07
N LYS A 38 8.96 16.74 -17.96
CA LYS A 38 8.10 16.01 -17.01
C LYS A 38 8.45 16.42 -15.58
N ALA A 39 7.45 16.75 -14.77
CA ALA A 39 7.67 17.10 -13.38
C ALA A 39 7.84 15.85 -12.51
N ASP A 40 8.80 15.89 -11.59
CA ASP A 40 8.99 14.90 -10.53
C ASP A 40 7.91 15.08 -9.44
N VAL A 41 6.64 15.00 -9.84
CA VAL A 41 5.44 15.15 -8.98
C VAL A 41 4.54 13.91 -9.11
N LEU A 42 4.03 13.40 -7.99
CA LEU A 42 3.11 12.25 -8.01
C LEU A 42 1.70 12.81 -8.09
N LEU A 43 0.93 12.35 -9.08
CA LEU A 43 -0.48 12.63 -9.15
C LEU A 43 -1.27 11.42 -8.65
N LEU A 44 -1.98 11.60 -7.54
CA LEU A 44 -3.02 10.68 -7.10
C LEU A 44 -4.36 11.17 -7.66
N ARG A 45 -5.12 10.27 -8.29
CA ARG A 45 -6.43 10.58 -8.86
C ARG A 45 -7.46 9.52 -8.48
N ARG A 46 -8.63 9.96 -8.01
CA ARG A 46 -9.82 9.09 -7.89
C ARG A 46 -10.57 9.01 -9.21
N GLU A 47 -11.25 7.89 -9.45
CA GLU A 47 -12.16 7.74 -10.59
C GLU A 47 -13.61 8.11 -10.26
N GLY A 48 -14.06 7.96 -9.00
CA GLY A 48 -15.41 8.34 -8.54
C GLY A 48 -15.55 9.79 -8.08
N GLU A 49 -16.73 10.22 -7.65
CA GLU A 49 -17.08 11.61 -7.24
C GLU A 49 -16.52 12.05 -5.88
N GLU A 50 -16.26 11.12 -4.96
CA GLU A 50 -15.70 11.39 -3.64
C GLU A 50 -14.74 10.26 -3.22
N TRP A 51 -13.84 10.55 -2.28
CA TRP A 51 -13.01 9.52 -1.66
C TRP A 51 -13.88 8.62 -0.77
N ASN A 52 -13.97 7.34 -1.12
CA ASN A 52 -14.69 6.35 -0.32
C ASN A 52 -13.91 5.94 0.94
N ALA A 53 -14.53 5.16 1.83
CA ALA A 53 -13.92 4.76 3.10
C ALA A 53 -12.63 3.94 2.91
N ALA A 54 -12.60 3.03 1.93
CA ALA A 54 -11.43 2.19 1.64
C ALA A 54 -10.25 3.04 1.12
N GLN A 55 -10.54 4.01 0.23
CA GLN A 55 -9.55 4.97 -0.27
C GLN A 55 -9.00 5.84 0.87
N ARG A 56 -9.88 6.39 1.73
CA ARG A 56 -9.46 7.19 2.89
C ARG A 56 -8.68 6.38 3.93
N ALA A 57 -8.85 5.06 3.97
CA ALA A 57 -8.06 4.17 4.83
C ALA A 57 -6.64 3.91 4.29
N ARG A 58 -6.35 4.32 3.05
CA ARG A 58 -5.04 4.13 2.40
C ARG A 58 -4.29 5.44 2.12
N LEU A 59 -4.98 6.57 2.19
CA LEU A 59 -4.38 7.90 2.02
C LEU A 59 -3.84 8.42 3.36
N PRO A 60 -2.69 9.13 3.36
CA PRO A 60 -2.14 9.68 4.58
C PRO A 60 -2.99 10.82 5.14
N ASP A 61 -2.80 11.10 6.42
CA ASP A 61 -3.34 12.28 7.10
C ASP A 61 -3.08 13.56 6.31
N GLY A 62 -4.05 14.46 6.30
CA GLY A 62 -4.05 15.66 5.49
C GLY A 62 -4.54 15.44 4.05
N VAL A 63 -4.15 14.35 3.39
CA VAL A 63 -4.71 13.97 2.08
C VAL A 63 -6.09 13.35 2.25
N ARG A 64 -6.21 12.37 3.15
CA ARG A 64 -7.48 11.68 3.46
C ARG A 64 -8.54 12.60 4.07
N ASP A 65 -8.15 13.77 4.56
CA ASP A 65 -9.04 14.77 5.18
C ASP A 65 -9.55 15.80 4.17
N ASN A 66 -9.13 15.69 2.90
CA ASN A 66 -9.50 16.59 1.82
C ASN A 66 -10.52 15.93 0.86
N ALA A 67 -11.22 16.73 0.08
CA ALA A 67 -12.19 16.28 -0.94
C ALA A 67 -11.66 16.37 -2.38
N ALA A 68 -10.53 17.05 -2.59
CA ALA A 68 -9.87 17.22 -3.88
C ALA A 68 -9.68 15.88 -4.58
N GLY A 69 -10.15 15.77 -5.82
CA GLY A 69 -10.03 14.54 -6.61
C GLY A 69 -8.64 14.32 -7.22
N HIS A 70 -7.82 15.38 -7.23
CA HIS A 70 -6.46 15.37 -7.73
C HIS A 70 -5.51 15.80 -6.60
N VAL A 71 -4.51 14.98 -6.32
CA VAL A 71 -3.50 15.27 -5.30
C VAL A 71 -2.12 15.26 -5.95
N LEU A 72 -1.43 16.40 -5.90
CA LEU A 72 -0.06 16.56 -6.38
C LEU A 72 0.89 16.42 -5.19
N LEU A 73 1.81 15.46 -5.24
CA LEU A 73 2.81 15.24 -4.21
C LEU A 73 4.21 15.59 -4.74
N GLU A 74 4.82 16.61 -4.12
CA GLU A 74 6.23 16.94 -4.28
C GLU A 74 7.01 16.28 -3.14
N PHE A 75 7.95 15.38 -3.45
CA PHE A 75 8.63 14.59 -2.43
C PHE A 75 10.09 15.00 -2.21
N LYS A 76 10.40 15.45 -0.99
CA LYS A 76 11.76 15.79 -0.55
C LYS A 76 12.30 14.74 0.43
N TYR A 77 13.19 13.88 -0.09
CA TYR A 77 13.81 12.79 0.67
C TYR A 77 15.14 13.16 1.33
N THR A 78 16.17 13.49 0.54
CA THR A 78 17.53 13.73 1.06
C THR A 78 17.72 15.14 1.62
N GLU A 79 17.09 16.13 0.99
CA GLU A 79 17.09 17.52 1.46
C GLU A 79 15.86 17.80 2.34
N SER A 80 16.03 18.68 3.33
CA SER A 80 14.89 19.29 4.02
C SER A 80 14.16 20.21 3.04
N VAL A 81 12.86 20.44 3.28
CA VAL A 81 12.09 21.45 2.54
C VAL A 81 12.81 22.80 2.58
N ASN A 82 12.82 23.49 1.44
CA ASN A 82 13.38 24.81 1.22
C ASN A 82 12.46 25.64 0.31
N GLU A 83 12.81 26.90 0.07
CA GLU A 83 12.03 27.83 -0.73
C GLU A 83 11.85 27.36 -2.18
N ASN A 84 12.84 26.68 -2.75
CA ASN A 84 12.74 26.14 -4.11
C ASN A 84 11.70 25.02 -4.18
N ALA A 85 11.66 24.12 -3.19
CA ALA A 85 10.64 23.08 -3.09
C ALA A 85 9.23 23.67 -3.02
N LEU A 86 9.05 24.73 -2.23
CA LEU A 86 7.77 25.43 -2.11
C LEU A 86 7.38 26.14 -3.41
N ALA A 87 8.34 26.81 -4.07
CA ALA A 87 8.11 27.45 -5.36
C ALA A 87 7.74 26.44 -6.45
N GLN A 88 8.41 25.27 -6.47
CA GLN A 88 8.06 24.15 -7.36
C GLN A 88 6.62 23.68 -7.12
N ALA A 89 6.24 23.42 -5.87
CA ALA A 89 4.89 23.00 -5.52
C ALA A 89 3.83 24.02 -5.96
N VAL A 90 4.07 25.33 -5.73
CA VAL A 90 3.17 26.39 -6.21
C VAL A 90 3.08 26.42 -7.73
N ALA A 91 4.20 26.24 -8.43
CA ALA A 91 4.22 26.19 -9.90
C ALA A 91 3.46 24.97 -10.43
N TYR A 92 3.66 23.79 -9.85
CA TYR A 92 2.97 22.56 -10.23
C TYR A 92 1.47 22.68 -10.04
N ASP A 93 1.04 23.20 -8.90
CA ASP A 93 -0.36 23.51 -8.63
C ASP A 93 -0.96 24.40 -9.73
N TYR A 94 -0.26 25.48 -10.07
CA TYR A 94 -0.74 26.45 -11.06
C TYR A 94 -0.83 25.83 -12.45
N PHE A 95 0.27 25.27 -12.96
CA PHE A 95 0.30 24.73 -14.33
C PHE A 95 -0.61 23.52 -14.50
N TYR A 96 -0.68 22.63 -13.51
CA TYR A 96 -1.56 21.47 -13.57
C TYR A 96 -3.04 21.88 -13.70
N ARG A 97 -3.51 22.80 -12.84
CA ARG A 97 -4.89 23.28 -12.92
C ARG A 97 -5.19 23.99 -14.24
N GLN A 98 -4.25 24.78 -14.74
CA GLN A 98 -4.43 25.46 -16.03
C GLN A 98 -4.53 24.45 -17.18
N ALA A 99 -3.63 23.46 -17.21
CA ALA A 99 -3.62 22.42 -18.23
C ALA A 99 -4.89 21.55 -18.19
N GLN A 100 -5.34 21.18 -16.99
CA GLN A 100 -6.52 20.32 -16.78
C GLN A 100 -7.84 21.09 -16.67
N ARG A 101 -7.80 22.43 -16.68
CA ARG A 101 -8.95 23.33 -16.50
C ARG A 101 -9.76 23.03 -15.22
N LEU A 102 -9.05 22.77 -14.12
CA LEU A 102 -9.64 22.45 -12.82
C LEU A 102 -9.74 23.68 -11.91
N PRO A 103 -10.83 23.85 -11.15
CA PRO A 103 -10.91 24.89 -10.12
C PRO A 103 -10.03 24.53 -8.92
N GLU A 104 -9.80 25.50 -8.04
CA GLU A 104 -8.80 25.38 -6.97
C GLU A 104 -9.12 24.28 -5.97
N GLU A 105 -10.39 24.07 -5.65
CA GLU A 105 -10.90 23.10 -4.68
C GLU A 105 -10.76 21.64 -5.13
N HIS A 106 -10.57 21.39 -6.42
CA HIS A 106 -10.40 20.03 -6.96
C HIS A 106 -8.96 19.53 -6.93
N VAL A 107 -8.00 20.40 -6.59
CA VAL A 107 -6.58 20.06 -6.53
C VAL A 107 -6.01 20.34 -5.14
N LEU A 108 -5.41 19.32 -4.53
CA LEU A 108 -4.61 19.44 -3.33
C LEU A 108 -3.13 19.29 -3.70
N THR A 109 -2.32 20.29 -3.37
CA THR A 109 -0.87 20.20 -3.53
C THR A 109 -0.21 19.98 -2.17
N VAL A 110 0.65 18.97 -2.08
CA VAL A 110 1.34 18.57 -0.86
C VAL A 110 2.84 18.45 -1.11
N VAL A 111 3.64 19.02 -0.22
CA VAL A 111 5.06 18.71 -0.09
C VAL A 111 5.20 17.63 1.00
N LEU A 112 5.73 16.48 0.63
CA LEU A 112 6.11 15.40 1.55
C LEU A 112 7.57 15.57 1.94
N SER A 113 7.86 15.67 3.24
CA SER A 113 9.22 15.80 3.74
C SER A 113 9.62 14.62 4.61
N ALA A 114 10.63 13.88 4.16
CA ALA A 114 11.23 12.79 4.95
C ALA A 114 11.94 13.31 6.21
N ARG A 115 12.52 14.52 6.14
CA ARG A 115 13.26 15.16 7.23
C ARG A 115 12.40 16.23 7.90
N THR A 116 12.49 16.35 9.22
CA THR A 116 11.77 17.40 9.96
C THR A 116 12.37 18.78 9.64
N PRO A 117 11.63 19.72 9.02
CA PRO A 117 12.15 21.06 8.77
C PRO A 117 12.43 21.83 10.05
N GLN A 118 13.36 22.79 10.00
CA GLN A 118 13.66 23.61 11.17
C GLN A 118 12.47 24.50 11.56
N LYS A 119 12.16 24.58 12.86
CA LYS A 119 11.03 25.39 13.37
C LYS A 119 11.09 26.85 12.93
N ALA A 120 12.29 27.44 12.88
CA ALA A 120 12.48 28.83 12.42
C ALA A 120 12.06 29.02 10.96
N ARG A 121 12.36 28.06 10.08
CA ARG A 121 11.96 28.07 8.68
C ARG A 121 10.46 27.89 8.50
N LEU A 122 9.85 26.97 9.25
CA LEU A 122 8.39 26.81 9.25
C LEU A 122 7.68 28.11 9.65
N ALA A 123 8.19 28.80 10.68
CA ALA A 123 7.65 30.09 11.12
C ALA A 123 7.82 31.19 10.06
N GLU A 124 8.97 31.26 9.40
CA GLU A 124 9.25 32.19 8.29
C GLU A 124 8.27 32.02 7.13
N TRP A 125 7.98 30.77 6.74
CA TRP A 125 7.02 30.45 5.69
C TRP A 125 5.55 30.43 6.18
N GLY A 126 5.32 30.78 7.45
CA GLY A 126 4.00 30.85 8.07
C GLY A 126 3.33 29.50 8.30
N TYR A 127 4.03 28.37 8.14
CA TYR A 127 3.47 27.04 8.40
C TYR A 127 3.16 26.85 9.88
N ARG A 128 1.93 26.40 10.16
CA ARG A 128 1.45 26.01 11.48
C ARG A 128 0.91 24.60 11.40
N GLU A 129 1.20 23.81 12.42
CA GLU A 129 0.67 22.47 12.56
C GLU A 129 -0.85 22.53 12.76
N ARG A 130 -1.58 21.76 11.97
CA ARG A 130 -3.04 21.62 12.05
C ARG A 130 -3.41 20.37 12.85
N GLN A 131 -2.63 19.33 12.65
CA GLN A 131 -2.67 18.01 13.28
C GLN A 131 -1.26 17.42 13.14
N ASP A 132 -0.94 16.42 13.95
CA ASP A 132 0.39 15.81 14.01
C ASP A 132 0.99 15.55 12.62
N GLY A 133 2.09 16.24 12.33
CA GLY A 133 2.82 16.11 11.07
C GLY A 133 2.18 16.75 9.83
N VAL A 134 1.04 17.42 9.96
CA VAL A 134 0.35 18.10 8.84
C VAL A 134 0.29 19.61 9.11
N TYR A 135 0.96 20.36 8.24
CA TYR A 135 1.16 21.79 8.38
C TYR A 135 0.49 22.57 7.25
N ARG A 136 -0.03 23.75 7.57
CA ARG A 136 -0.56 24.72 6.60
C ARG A 136 -0.03 26.12 6.82
N SER A 137 0.17 26.85 5.73
CA SER A 137 0.52 28.27 5.77
C SER A 137 -0.73 29.14 5.49
N PRO A 138 -0.91 30.28 6.16
CA PRO A 138 -1.94 31.25 5.78
C PRO A 138 -1.46 32.21 4.67
N LEU A 139 -0.17 32.17 4.29
CA LEU A 139 0.38 33.12 3.32
C LEU A 139 -0.24 32.92 1.93
N PRO A 140 -0.60 33.98 1.19
CA PRO A 140 -1.39 33.87 -0.04
C PRO A 140 -0.89 32.87 -1.08
N LEU A 141 0.43 32.79 -1.27
CA LEU A 141 1.04 31.85 -2.23
C LEU A 141 1.16 30.42 -1.68
N LEU A 142 1.35 30.26 -0.36
CA LEU A 142 1.58 28.96 0.27
C LEU A 142 0.32 28.34 0.88
N ARG A 143 -0.80 29.07 0.95
CA ARG A 143 -2.07 28.57 1.52
C ARG A 143 -2.63 27.32 0.82
N ARG A 144 -2.13 27.05 -0.38
CA ARG A 144 -2.54 25.93 -1.24
C ARG A 144 -1.55 24.78 -1.24
N VAL A 145 -0.37 24.98 -0.66
CA VAL A 145 0.65 23.95 -0.49
C VAL A 145 0.59 23.48 0.95
N TRP A 146 0.18 22.22 1.13
CA TRP A 146 0.24 21.59 2.45
C TRP A 146 1.63 20.98 2.63
N LEU A 147 2.09 20.92 3.86
CA LEU A 147 3.35 20.28 4.20
C LEU A 147 3.07 19.11 5.12
N LEU A 148 3.48 17.91 4.69
CA LEU A 148 3.43 16.69 5.49
C LEU A 148 4.85 16.32 5.90
N VAL A 149 5.11 16.27 7.20
CA VAL A 149 6.41 15.91 7.77
C VAL A 149 6.33 14.46 8.26
N LEU A 150 7.00 13.55 7.55
CA LEU A 150 6.84 12.10 7.74
C LEU A 150 7.30 11.61 9.12
N ASN A 151 8.31 12.27 9.69
CA ASN A 151 8.78 11.98 11.06
C ASN A 151 7.77 12.38 12.15
N ASP A 152 6.83 13.26 11.83
CA ASP A 152 5.90 13.83 12.81
C ASP A 152 4.47 13.25 12.63
N LEU A 153 4.20 12.56 11.50
CA LEU A 153 2.93 11.84 11.29
C LEU A 153 2.77 10.71 12.31
N PRO A 154 1.57 10.45 12.85
CA PRO A 154 1.36 9.33 13.76
C PRO A 154 1.47 7.98 13.02
N PRO A 155 1.93 6.90 13.68
CA PRO A 155 2.10 5.57 13.08
C PRO A 155 0.75 4.84 12.98
N HIS A 156 -0.18 5.42 12.24
CA HIS A 156 -1.44 4.78 11.89
C HIS A 156 -1.32 4.02 10.57
N PRO A 157 -2.14 2.97 10.33
CA PRO A 157 -2.06 2.16 9.12
C PRO A 157 -2.10 2.97 7.81
N HIS A 158 -2.92 4.03 7.76
CA HIS A 158 -3.08 4.88 6.59
C HIS A 158 -1.89 5.84 6.33
N ASN A 159 -1.04 6.08 7.33
CA ASN A 159 0.21 6.84 7.19
C ASN A 159 1.41 5.95 6.88
N ALA A 160 1.30 4.65 7.13
CA ALA A 160 2.45 3.75 7.16
C ALA A 160 3.23 3.74 5.85
N PHE A 161 2.56 3.63 4.69
CA PHE A 161 3.24 3.58 3.39
C PHE A 161 4.11 4.81 3.11
N VAL A 162 3.65 6.03 3.46
CA VAL A 162 4.48 7.23 3.31
C VAL A 162 5.53 7.32 4.42
N LYS A 163 5.21 6.90 5.66
CA LYS A 163 6.15 6.91 6.78
C LYS A 163 7.32 5.93 6.62
N LEU A 164 7.23 4.92 5.76
CA LEU A 164 8.39 4.10 5.36
C LEU A 164 9.55 4.93 4.81
N PHE A 165 9.27 6.15 4.34
CA PHE A 165 10.27 7.10 3.85
C PHE A 165 10.66 8.18 4.85
N ALA A 166 10.22 8.08 6.11
CA ALA A 166 10.70 8.96 7.17
C ALA A 166 12.22 8.82 7.34
N SER A 167 12.92 9.92 7.59
CA SER A 167 14.38 9.90 7.75
C SER A 167 14.82 9.17 9.01
N ARG A 168 13.97 9.17 10.05
CA ARG A 168 14.25 8.48 11.31
C ARG A 168 13.90 7.00 11.21
N GLU A 169 14.84 6.14 11.60
CA GLU A 169 14.68 4.68 11.61
C GLU A 169 13.48 4.21 12.45
N GLN A 170 13.36 4.73 13.69
CA GLN A 170 12.24 4.43 14.58
C GLN A 170 10.87 4.72 13.97
N GLU A 171 10.78 5.76 13.13
CA GLU A 171 9.52 6.12 12.46
C GLU A 171 9.18 5.14 11.33
N ARG A 172 10.19 4.59 10.66
CA ARG A 172 10.00 3.53 9.65
C ARG A 172 9.61 2.21 10.30
N GLU A 173 10.27 1.84 11.41
CA GLU A 173 9.91 0.64 12.18
C GLU A 173 8.46 0.72 12.70
N ALA A 174 8.07 1.88 13.26
CA ALA A 174 6.70 2.12 13.71
C ALA A 174 5.69 2.05 12.56
N ALA A 175 6.06 2.50 11.35
CA ALA A 175 5.23 2.39 10.17
C ALA A 175 4.99 0.93 9.76
N ILE A 176 6.03 0.10 9.77
CA ILE A 176 5.91 -1.34 9.48
C ILE A 176 5.02 -2.02 10.51
N ALA A 177 5.24 -1.73 11.80
CA ALA A 177 4.47 -2.31 12.90
C ALA A 177 2.98 -1.89 12.87
N ALA A 178 2.66 -0.74 12.27
CA ALA A 178 1.29 -0.25 12.11
C ALA A 178 0.52 -0.95 10.98
N LEU A 179 1.18 -1.67 10.08
CA LEU A 179 0.53 -2.40 8.99
C LEU A 179 0.16 -3.80 9.45
N ASP A 180 -1.08 -4.21 9.20
CA ASP A 180 -1.52 -5.57 9.49
C ASP A 180 -1.10 -6.55 8.38
N ALA A 181 -0.97 -7.83 8.73
CA ALA A 181 -0.57 -8.85 7.77
C ALA A 181 -1.47 -8.90 6.52
N PRO A 182 -2.81 -8.80 6.61
CA PRO A 182 -3.68 -8.76 5.43
C PRO A 182 -3.37 -7.59 4.48
N THR A 183 -3.10 -6.39 4.99
CA THR A 183 -2.76 -5.22 4.15
C THR A 183 -1.45 -5.42 3.40
N ILE A 184 -0.43 -5.97 4.06
CA ILE A 184 0.89 -6.17 3.44
C ILE A 184 0.84 -7.33 2.42
N THR A 185 0.04 -8.36 2.71
CA THR A 185 -0.03 -9.60 1.89
C THR A 185 -1.16 -9.61 0.88
N GLU A 186 -1.93 -8.52 0.76
CA GLU A 186 -3.00 -8.38 -0.25
C GLU A 186 -2.50 -8.58 -1.69
N SER A 187 -1.21 -8.32 -1.92
CA SER A 187 -0.56 -8.38 -3.21
C SER A 187 0.88 -8.84 -3.04
N ALA A 188 1.24 -9.97 -3.67
CA ALA A 188 2.62 -10.47 -3.61
C ALA A 188 3.66 -9.43 -4.10
N PRO A 189 3.41 -8.67 -5.18
CA PRO A 189 4.28 -7.54 -5.56
C PRO A 189 4.41 -6.46 -4.48
N LEU A 190 3.34 -6.11 -3.74
CA LEU A 190 3.41 -5.13 -2.66
C LEU A 190 4.29 -5.65 -1.52
N TYR A 191 4.04 -6.90 -1.09
CA TYR A 191 4.84 -7.56 -0.06
C TYR A 191 6.33 -7.60 -0.43
N ALA A 192 6.66 -8.09 -1.63
CA ALA A 192 8.03 -8.14 -2.13
C ALA A 192 8.64 -6.72 -2.14
N TYR A 193 7.95 -5.75 -2.72
CA TYR A 193 8.44 -4.38 -2.79
C TYR A 193 8.75 -3.78 -1.41
N MET A 194 7.87 -3.98 -0.43
CA MET A 194 8.08 -3.53 0.94
C MET A 194 9.29 -4.18 1.60
N MET A 195 9.44 -5.51 1.47
CA MET A 195 10.58 -6.24 2.01
C MET A 195 11.90 -5.79 1.37
N GLY A 196 11.91 -5.58 0.06
CA GLY A 196 13.07 -5.07 -0.66
C GLY A 196 13.42 -3.63 -0.26
N LEU A 197 12.41 -2.78 -0.03
CA LEU A 197 12.59 -1.40 0.40
C LEU A 197 13.20 -1.36 1.81
N GLN A 198 12.63 -2.11 2.75
CA GLN A 198 13.13 -2.22 4.12
C GLN A 198 14.59 -2.70 4.12
N ARG A 199 14.88 -3.82 3.45
CA ARG A 199 16.23 -4.37 3.37
C ARG A 199 17.23 -3.36 2.84
N THR A 200 16.83 -2.58 1.84
CA THR A 200 17.70 -1.55 1.28
C THR A 200 18.01 -0.46 2.29
N LEU A 201 16.96 0.09 2.93
CA LEU A 201 17.09 1.21 3.87
C LEU A 201 17.94 0.80 5.09
N ASP A 202 17.84 -0.45 5.53
CA ASP A 202 18.62 -0.99 6.67
C ASP A 202 20.11 -1.17 6.34
N VAL A 203 20.45 -1.60 5.11
CA VAL A 203 21.83 -1.96 4.74
C VAL A 203 22.67 -0.74 4.37
N LYS A 204 22.11 0.22 3.64
CA LYS A 204 22.91 1.29 3.01
C LYS A 204 22.93 2.59 3.80
N GLY A 205 22.04 2.76 4.78
CA GLY A 205 21.82 4.07 5.43
C GLY A 205 21.49 5.17 4.40
N GLU A 206 21.31 6.41 4.86
CA GLU A 206 21.01 7.53 3.95
C GLU A 206 22.20 7.91 3.03
N SER A 207 23.42 7.43 3.35
CA SER A 207 24.68 8.01 2.86
C SER A 207 25.37 7.22 1.74
N ASP A 208 25.06 5.93 1.52
CA ASP A 208 25.79 5.08 0.57
C ASP A 208 24.88 4.49 -0.53
N MET A 209 23.89 5.28 -0.94
CA MET A 209 22.90 4.94 -1.97
C MET A 209 23.39 5.20 -3.41
N ALA A 210 24.70 5.05 -3.65
CA ALA A 210 25.34 5.33 -4.94
C ALA A 210 25.01 4.30 -6.05
N GLU A 211 24.51 3.13 -5.67
CA GLU A 211 23.98 2.14 -6.59
C GLU A 211 22.51 2.46 -6.88
N LEU A 212 22.15 2.55 -8.16
CA LEU A 212 20.80 2.94 -8.64
C LEU A 212 19.71 2.13 -7.94
N LEU A 213 19.07 2.73 -6.95
CA LEU A 213 17.90 2.13 -6.31
C LEU A 213 16.66 2.45 -7.14
N THR A 214 16.51 1.71 -8.24
CA THR A 214 15.29 1.78 -9.05
C THR A 214 14.17 1.00 -8.37
N PRO A 215 12.91 1.32 -8.68
CA PRO A 215 11.78 0.52 -8.23
C PRO A 215 11.91 -0.96 -8.61
N ASP A 216 12.39 -1.27 -9.82
CA ASP A 216 12.56 -2.65 -10.27
C ASP A 216 13.60 -3.40 -9.44
N LYS A 217 14.71 -2.74 -9.07
CA LYS A 217 15.73 -3.38 -8.24
C LYS A 217 15.22 -3.67 -6.82
N ILE A 218 14.41 -2.77 -6.26
CA ILE A 218 13.77 -2.98 -4.97
C ILE A 218 12.83 -4.19 -5.03
N LEU A 219 12.03 -4.29 -6.08
CA LEU A 219 11.13 -5.42 -6.28
C LEU A 219 11.91 -6.74 -6.41
N GLU A 220 12.99 -6.75 -7.20
CA GLU A 220 13.85 -7.91 -7.37
C GLU A 220 14.44 -8.40 -6.04
N ILE A 221 15.00 -7.49 -5.22
CA ILE A 221 15.51 -7.82 -3.88
C ILE A 221 14.40 -8.44 -3.01
N GLY A 222 13.20 -7.86 -3.07
CA GLY A 222 12.03 -8.36 -2.37
C GLY A 222 11.62 -9.78 -2.78
N GLU A 223 11.59 -10.04 -4.09
CA GLU A 223 11.28 -11.35 -4.64
C GLU A 223 12.34 -12.38 -4.28
N GLU A 224 13.62 -12.02 -4.28
CA GLU A 224 14.70 -12.90 -3.81
C GLU A 224 14.51 -13.26 -2.33
N ILE A 225 14.14 -12.29 -1.47
CA ILE A 225 13.85 -12.55 -0.05
C ILE A 225 12.68 -13.51 0.08
N ARG A 226 11.58 -13.24 -0.63
CA ARG A 226 10.38 -14.09 -0.62
C ARG A 226 10.70 -15.52 -1.07
N GLN A 227 11.47 -15.66 -2.16
CA GLN A 227 11.87 -16.95 -2.70
C GLN A 227 12.75 -17.71 -1.71
N ARG A 228 13.72 -17.06 -1.06
CA ARG A 228 14.56 -17.70 -0.04
C ARG A 228 13.74 -18.19 1.14
N VAL A 229 12.80 -17.39 1.63
CA VAL A 229 11.88 -17.81 2.71
C VAL A 229 11.12 -19.07 2.30
N LEU A 230 10.60 -19.12 1.07
CA LEU A 230 9.93 -20.31 0.54
C LEU A 230 10.86 -21.51 0.37
N GLU A 231 12.11 -21.31 -0.06
CA GLU A 231 13.08 -22.40 -0.23
C GLU A 231 13.52 -23.00 1.11
N THR A 232 13.65 -22.18 2.16
CA THR A 232 14.10 -22.62 3.47
C THR A 232 12.98 -23.08 4.41
N ALA A 233 11.73 -22.72 4.13
CA ALA A 233 10.59 -23.10 4.97
C ALA A 233 10.28 -24.60 4.88
N THR A 234 9.98 -25.19 6.03
CA THR A 234 9.46 -26.55 6.16
C THR A 234 8.07 -26.68 5.51
N PRO A 235 7.65 -27.89 5.10
CA PRO A 235 6.28 -28.12 4.63
C PRO A 235 5.22 -27.64 5.63
N GLU A 236 5.45 -27.84 6.94
CA GLU A 236 4.55 -27.41 8.00
C GLU A 236 4.39 -25.89 8.06
N GLU A 237 5.49 -25.14 7.95
CA GLU A 237 5.46 -23.67 7.92
C GLU A 237 4.76 -23.15 6.66
N LYS A 238 4.98 -23.78 5.50
CA LYS A 238 4.32 -23.39 4.23
C LYS A 238 2.81 -23.58 4.26
N LEU A 239 2.35 -24.59 4.99
CA LEU A 239 0.93 -24.94 5.09
C LEU A 239 0.28 -24.36 6.36
N ALA A 240 1.03 -23.65 7.19
CA ALA A 240 0.53 -23.03 8.40
C ALA A 240 -0.55 -21.99 8.06
N GLY A 241 -1.65 -21.99 8.81
CA GLY A 241 -2.79 -21.09 8.58
C GLY A 241 -3.77 -21.55 7.51
N LEU A 242 -3.41 -22.51 6.64
CA LEU A 242 -4.34 -23.10 5.68
C LEU A 242 -5.24 -24.14 6.34
N ASP A 243 -6.52 -24.14 5.99
CA ASP A 243 -7.45 -25.20 6.36
C ASP A 243 -7.23 -26.48 5.50
N PRO A 244 -7.81 -27.63 5.88
CA PRO A 244 -7.61 -28.88 5.12
C PRO A 244 -8.04 -28.80 3.65
N GLN A 245 -9.07 -28.03 3.31
CA GLN A 245 -9.55 -27.89 1.94
C GLN A 245 -8.55 -27.07 1.10
N GLU A 246 -8.03 -25.98 1.65
CA GLU A 246 -7.01 -25.14 1.01
C GLU A 246 -5.70 -25.90 0.79
N ARG A 247 -5.27 -26.71 1.78
CA ARG A 247 -4.06 -27.55 1.65
C ARG A 247 -4.16 -28.58 0.53
N LEU A 248 -5.36 -29.07 0.25
CA LEU A 248 -5.63 -30.06 -0.79
C LEU A 248 -6.08 -29.44 -2.12
N ALA A 249 -6.20 -28.11 -2.18
CA ALA A 249 -6.58 -27.41 -3.40
C ALA A 249 -5.54 -27.62 -4.50
N GLY A 250 -6.00 -27.88 -5.72
CA GLY A 250 -5.13 -28.16 -6.86
C GLY A 250 -4.58 -29.60 -6.93
N LEU A 251 -4.82 -30.44 -5.91
CA LEU A 251 -4.53 -31.88 -5.98
C LEU A 251 -5.72 -32.66 -6.56
N GLU A 252 -5.43 -33.57 -7.48
CA GLU A 252 -6.39 -34.55 -7.97
C GLU A 252 -6.74 -35.58 -6.88
N PRO A 253 -7.92 -36.21 -6.91
CA PRO A 253 -8.34 -37.16 -5.85
C PRO A 253 -7.32 -38.27 -5.56
N GLN A 254 -6.63 -38.78 -6.58
CA GLN A 254 -5.60 -39.81 -6.42
C GLN A 254 -4.38 -39.30 -5.67
N GLU A 255 -3.98 -38.04 -5.88
CA GLU A 255 -2.83 -37.41 -5.22
C GLU A 255 -3.13 -37.12 -3.75
N ARG A 256 -4.38 -36.76 -3.42
CA ARG A 256 -4.83 -36.59 -2.02
C ARG A 256 -4.75 -37.89 -1.22
N LEU A 257 -4.87 -39.04 -1.89
CA LEU A 257 -4.75 -40.37 -1.29
C LEU A 257 -3.32 -40.90 -1.31
N ALA A 258 -2.39 -40.20 -1.96
CA ALA A 258 -0.97 -40.55 -1.95
C ALA A 258 -0.40 -40.36 -0.53
N GLY A 259 0.47 -41.27 -0.10
CA GLY A 259 1.03 -41.25 1.26
C GLY A 259 0.20 -41.94 2.34
N LEU A 260 -1.09 -42.21 2.11
CA LEU A 260 -1.89 -43.03 3.03
C LEU A 260 -1.53 -44.52 2.90
N SER A 261 -1.36 -45.19 4.04
CA SER A 261 -1.24 -46.64 4.13
C SER A 261 -2.55 -47.35 3.76
N ASP A 262 -2.47 -48.65 3.44
CA ASP A 262 -3.67 -49.46 3.16
C ASP A 262 -4.67 -49.48 4.32
N ALA A 263 -4.18 -49.41 5.56
CA ALA A 263 -5.02 -49.35 6.74
C ALA A 263 -5.81 -48.03 6.82
N GLU A 264 -5.15 -46.90 6.56
CA GLU A 264 -5.77 -45.56 6.54
C GLU A 264 -6.76 -45.43 5.38
N ARG A 265 -6.44 -45.96 4.20
CA ARG A 265 -7.36 -46.00 3.05
C ARG A 265 -8.62 -46.81 3.35
N LYS A 266 -8.49 -47.97 4.01
CA LYS A 266 -9.64 -48.78 4.44
C LYS A 266 -10.49 -48.06 5.49
N LEU A 267 -9.86 -47.32 6.41
CA LEU A 267 -10.58 -46.51 7.39
C LEU A 267 -11.36 -45.38 6.71
N LEU A 268 -10.72 -44.63 5.81
CA LEU A 268 -11.37 -43.56 5.03
C LEU A 268 -12.57 -44.09 4.24
N PHE A 269 -12.43 -45.25 3.59
CA PHE A 269 -13.54 -45.89 2.87
C PHE A 269 -14.72 -46.24 3.78
N ARG A 270 -14.45 -46.66 5.02
CA ARG A 270 -15.50 -46.93 6.02
C ARG A 270 -16.23 -45.63 6.41
N LEU A 271 -15.49 -44.57 6.74
CA LEU A 271 -16.05 -43.28 7.13
C LEU A 271 -16.94 -42.69 6.03
N LEU A 272 -16.47 -42.70 4.77
CA LEU A 272 -17.26 -42.23 3.63
C LEU A 272 -18.56 -43.04 3.44
N ARG A 273 -18.52 -44.36 3.68
CA ARG A 273 -19.72 -45.20 3.60
C ARG A 273 -20.73 -44.90 4.72
N GLU A 274 -20.25 -44.56 5.91
CA GLU A 274 -21.09 -44.14 7.04
C GLU A 274 -21.74 -42.78 6.77
N GLU A 275 -21.00 -41.80 6.24
CA GLU A 275 -21.54 -40.49 5.84
C GLU A 275 -22.60 -40.61 4.72
N LEU A 276 -22.31 -41.38 3.67
CA LEU A 276 -23.24 -41.61 2.56
C LEU A 276 -24.46 -42.44 2.99
N GLY A 277 -24.27 -43.39 3.91
CA GLY A 277 -25.36 -44.19 4.49
C GLY A 277 -26.30 -43.36 5.35
N ASN A 278 -25.76 -42.44 6.16
CA ASN A 278 -26.56 -41.54 7.00
C ASN A 278 -27.32 -40.48 6.19
N ALA A 279 -26.76 -40.01 5.06
CA ALA A 279 -27.46 -39.09 4.15
C ALA A 279 -28.72 -39.69 3.49
N SER A 280 -28.83 -41.03 3.45
CA SER A 280 -29.99 -41.73 2.88
C SER A 280 -31.15 -41.95 3.88
N GLY A 281 -30.94 -41.68 5.17
CA GLY A 281 -31.96 -41.86 6.22
C GLY A 281 -33.00 -40.73 6.30
N ASP A 282 -32.60 -39.48 6.01
CA ASP A 282 -33.45 -38.30 6.20
C ASP A 282 -34.46 -38.05 5.06
N ALA A 283 -34.25 -38.63 3.87
CA ALA A 283 -35.19 -38.48 2.75
C ALA A 283 -36.46 -39.36 2.90
N SER A 284 -36.48 -40.30 3.85
CA SER A 284 -37.54 -41.32 3.93
C SER A 284 -38.70 -40.99 4.89
N ASN A 285 -38.66 -39.84 5.59
CA ASN A 285 -39.63 -39.52 6.63
C ASN A 285 -40.70 -38.47 6.24
N ASN A 286 -40.70 -37.96 5.01
CA ASN A 286 -41.70 -36.97 4.55
C ASN A 286 -42.92 -37.54 3.80
N ASP A 287 -43.00 -38.86 3.57
CA ASP A 287 -44.07 -39.46 2.74
C ASP A 287 -45.19 -40.19 3.53
N LYS A 288 -45.26 -40.06 4.87
CA LYS A 288 -46.24 -40.82 5.68
C LYS A 288 -47.46 -40.05 6.22
N GLU A 289 -47.68 -38.80 5.81
CA GLU A 289 -48.82 -38.03 6.34
C GLU A 289 -49.72 -37.42 5.26
N ALA A 290 -50.22 -38.24 4.32
CA ALA A 290 -51.32 -37.82 3.42
C ALA A 290 -52.13 -38.99 2.87
N ALA A 291 -52.85 -39.73 3.72
CA ALA A 291 -54.02 -40.50 3.27
C ALA A 291 -54.91 -40.92 4.45
N LYS A 292 -55.89 -40.08 4.80
CA LYS A 292 -57.15 -40.55 5.37
C LYS A 292 -58.29 -40.09 4.44
N PRO A 293 -59.05 -41.00 3.83
CA PRO A 293 -60.20 -40.62 3.03
C PRO A 293 -61.40 -40.35 3.93
N THR A 294 -62.08 -39.24 3.66
CA THR A 294 -63.42 -38.93 4.17
C THR A 294 -64.45 -39.80 3.45
N ASN A 295 -65.33 -40.43 4.24
CA ASN A 295 -66.67 -40.82 3.84
C ASN A 295 -67.61 -40.44 4.98
#